data_AF-R5LZX8-F1
#
_entry.id   AF-R5LZX8-F1
#
_cell.length_a   1.000
_cell.length_b   1.000
_cell.length_c   1.000
_cell.angle_alpha   90.00
_cell.angle_beta   90.00
_cell.angle_gamma   90.00
#
_symmetry.space_group_name_H-M   'P 1'
#
loop_
_entity.id
_entity.type
_entity.pdbx_description
1 polymer ?
#
loop_
_entity_poly.entity_id
_entity_poly.type
_entity_poly.pdbx_seq_one_letter_code
_entity_poly.pdbx_strand_id
1 'polypeptide(L)'
;MKHCNLSFGDWIIIENCYAYVLATHDIYYEAFNHEVQEDSSLQGKYLYTFVAYRIYCTMKGKRINRKSSYFTYGIEDYSVLTSDELLFISKLLELDNDGFEKWKESSILPSLPNGAQFQLPFEKWKESSILPSVHEDIRVPVQSSTPKSAMNKFKKAIKQLHSPFSFTDLLKVCSGIQSINWKQIDKVDDYYISFTLSFTVGNYKDNCILFDTIKHIDYTDDEEDKQILEQIFTFESTFLSLARFVKEYDPIYPSEKNSVFLARLKEIWNGLFHHNWKEQPLAFDFFTHAPKEQSYSFELAYKTVLNFLQRNVQELNCQYIIDCLLEKTGKDLYKKAYELIKGM
;
A
#
# COMPACT_ATOMS: atom_id res chain seq x y z
N MET A 1 5.43 -7.58 -13.14
CA MET A 1 4.02 -7.84 -13.50
C MET A 1 3.97 -8.35 -14.93
N LYS A 2 2.96 -9.16 -15.31
CA LYS A 2 2.81 -9.62 -16.69
C LYS A 2 2.20 -8.51 -17.56
N HIS A 3 2.57 -8.43 -18.83
CA HIS A 3 1.82 -7.63 -19.78
C HIS A 3 0.36 -8.09 -19.80
N CYS A 4 -0.55 -7.12 -19.82
CA CYS A 4 -1.95 -7.38 -20.07
C CYS A 4 -2.12 -7.76 -21.55
N ASN A 5 -2.66 -8.95 -21.83
CA ASN A 5 -2.95 -9.39 -23.19
C ASN A 5 -4.32 -8.89 -23.70
N LEU A 6 -4.79 -7.74 -23.22
CA LEU A 6 -6.03 -7.14 -23.71
C LEU A 6 -5.76 -6.25 -24.92
N SER A 7 -6.66 -6.34 -25.89
CA SER A 7 -6.66 -5.56 -27.11
C SER A 7 -7.91 -4.68 -27.19
N PHE A 8 -7.85 -3.70 -28.09
CA PHE A 8 -9.04 -2.95 -28.46
C PHE A 8 -10.17 -3.90 -28.87
N GLY A 9 -11.35 -3.70 -28.27
CA GLY A 9 -12.54 -4.48 -28.55
C GLY A 9 -12.73 -5.74 -27.72
N ASP A 10 -11.79 -6.05 -26.83
CA ASP A 10 -12.00 -7.09 -25.84
C ASP A 10 -13.12 -6.70 -24.86
N TRP A 11 -13.79 -7.71 -24.35
CA TRP A 11 -14.75 -7.58 -23.26
C TRP A 11 -14.08 -7.99 -21.95
N ILE A 12 -14.37 -7.24 -20.90
CA ILE A 12 -13.92 -7.51 -19.53
C ILE A 12 -15.06 -7.31 -18.52
N ILE A 13 -14.88 -7.82 -17.31
CA ILE A 13 -15.76 -7.53 -16.17
C ILE A 13 -15.06 -6.55 -15.23
N ILE A 14 -15.78 -5.49 -14.85
CA ILE A 14 -15.38 -4.49 -13.85
C ILE A 14 -16.55 -4.29 -12.88
N GLU A 15 -16.32 -4.42 -11.58
CA GLU A 15 -17.31 -4.13 -10.53
C GLU A 15 -18.72 -4.73 -10.80
N ASN A 16 -18.78 -5.95 -11.35
CA ASN A 16 -20.00 -6.67 -11.76
C ASN A 16 -20.74 -6.10 -12.99
N CYS A 17 -20.02 -5.40 -13.86
CA CYS A 17 -20.51 -4.90 -15.13
C CYS A 17 -19.65 -5.39 -16.28
N TYR A 18 -20.26 -5.61 -17.44
CA TYR A 18 -19.55 -5.86 -18.69
C TYR A 18 -19.07 -4.55 -19.28
N ALA A 19 -17.77 -4.49 -19.53
CA ALA A 19 -17.08 -3.33 -20.09
C ALA A 19 -16.38 -3.70 -21.39
N TYR A 20 -16.37 -2.74 -22.31
CA TYR A 20 -15.73 -2.85 -23.61
C TYR A 20 -14.41 -2.06 -23.60
N VAL A 21 -13.32 -2.71 -23.99
CA VAL A 21 -11.97 -2.11 -24.00
C VAL A 21 -11.84 -1.16 -25.19
N LEU A 22 -11.51 0.09 -24.88
CA LEU A 22 -11.33 1.18 -25.83
C LEU A 22 -9.87 1.46 -26.16
N ALA A 23 -8.94 1.14 -25.25
CA ALA A 23 -7.50 1.16 -25.51
C ALA A 23 -6.73 0.48 -24.38
N THR A 24 -5.54 -0.02 -24.70
CA THR A 24 -4.53 -0.48 -23.75
C THR A 24 -3.23 0.30 -23.97
N HIS A 25 -2.59 0.71 -22.88
CA HIS A 25 -1.34 1.47 -22.94
C HIS A 25 -0.35 0.92 -21.92
N ASP A 26 0.78 0.43 -22.41
CA ASP A 26 1.87 -0.05 -21.56
C ASP A 26 2.72 1.13 -21.09
N ILE A 27 2.97 1.17 -19.79
CA ILE A 27 3.90 2.11 -19.17
C ILE A 27 5.15 1.33 -18.77
N TYR A 28 6.29 1.84 -19.23
CA TYR A 28 7.61 1.33 -18.91
C TYR A 28 8.33 2.32 -17.99
N TYR A 29 9.23 1.82 -17.15
CA TYR A 29 10.22 2.67 -16.49
C TYR A 29 11.11 3.41 -17.51
N GLU A 30 11.66 4.55 -17.10
CA GLU A 30 12.97 5.00 -17.61
C GLU A 30 13.97 3.85 -17.48
N ALA A 31 14.85 3.68 -18.46
CA ALA A 31 15.84 2.60 -18.47
C ALA A 31 16.74 2.62 -17.21
N PHE A 32 16.40 1.82 -16.20
CA PHE A 32 17.26 1.52 -15.07
C PHE A 32 17.47 0.01 -15.02
N ASN A 33 18.55 -0.45 -15.65
CA ASN A 33 19.23 -1.63 -15.15
C ASN A 33 20.52 -1.13 -14.50
N HIS A 34 20.84 -1.69 -13.34
CA HIS A 34 22.05 -1.38 -12.55
C HIS A 34 23.36 -1.70 -13.30
N GLU A 35 23.24 -2.26 -14.51
CA GLU A 35 24.29 -2.74 -15.39
C GLU A 35 24.33 -2.04 -16.77
N VAL A 36 23.48 -1.03 -17.02
CA VAL A 36 23.41 -0.39 -18.35
C VAL A 36 24.44 0.73 -18.48
N GLN A 37 25.35 0.55 -19.44
CA GLN A 37 26.34 1.54 -19.89
C GLN A 37 25.65 2.69 -20.66
N GLU A 38 26.28 3.87 -20.63
CA GLU A 38 25.76 5.17 -21.11
C GLU A 38 25.20 5.20 -22.56
N ASP A 39 25.41 4.17 -23.39
CA ASP A 39 25.10 4.19 -24.82
C ASP A 39 24.01 3.21 -25.29
N SER A 40 23.21 2.58 -24.41
CA SER A 40 22.17 1.63 -24.85
C SER A 40 20.76 2.25 -24.90
N SER A 41 20.17 2.30 -26.10
CA SER A 41 18.80 2.76 -26.37
C SER A 41 17.75 1.69 -26.03
N LEU A 42 17.67 1.26 -24.76
CA LEU A 42 16.74 0.21 -24.33
C LEU A 42 15.71 0.75 -23.34
N GLN A 43 14.44 0.73 -23.73
CA GLN A 43 13.26 1.00 -22.89
C GLN A 43 13.35 0.21 -21.57
N GLY A 44 12.98 0.82 -20.44
CA GLY A 44 13.11 0.22 -19.10
C GLY A 44 12.16 -0.95 -18.83
N LYS A 45 12.14 -1.44 -17.58
CA LYS A 45 11.27 -2.55 -17.16
C LYS A 45 9.78 -2.12 -17.24
N TYR A 46 8.94 -2.97 -17.82
CA TYR A 46 7.48 -2.80 -17.85
C TYR A 46 6.91 -2.68 -16.43
N LEU A 47 6.09 -1.64 -16.23
CA LEU A 47 5.51 -1.29 -14.95
C LEU A 47 4.05 -1.77 -14.89
N TYR A 48 3.19 -1.20 -15.73
CA TYR A 48 1.74 -1.45 -15.73
C TYR A 48 1.14 -1.26 -17.13
N THR A 49 -0.01 -1.88 -17.38
CA THR A 49 -0.90 -1.52 -18.51
C THR A 49 -2.05 -0.69 -17.97
N PHE A 50 -2.34 0.43 -18.63
CA PHE A 50 -3.60 1.16 -18.46
C PHE A 50 -4.63 0.61 -19.43
N VAL A 51 -5.81 0.33 -18.91
CA VAL A 51 -6.96 -0.08 -19.72
C VAL A 51 -7.99 1.02 -19.66
N ALA A 52 -8.25 1.64 -20.81
CA ALA A 52 -9.37 2.54 -21.00
C ALA A 52 -10.57 1.69 -21.45
N TYR A 53 -11.69 1.79 -20.75
CA TYR A 53 -12.88 0.99 -21.03
C TYR A 53 -14.16 1.79 -20.84
N ARG A 54 -15.28 1.24 -21.31
CA ARG A 54 -16.60 1.80 -21.04
C ARG A 54 -17.58 0.71 -20.66
N ILE A 55 -18.38 0.99 -19.63
CA ILE A 55 -19.37 0.05 -19.12
C ILE A 55 -20.60 0.06 -20.03
N TYR A 56 -20.92 -1.10 -20.60
CA TYR A 56 -22.08 -1.26 -21.47
C TYR A 56 -23.33 -1.66 -20.68
N CYS A 57 -23.25 -2.74 -19.89
CA CYS A 57 -24.38 -3.29 -19.16
C CYS A 57 -23.95 -4.00 -17.86
N THR A 58 -24.91 -4.25 -16.97
CA THR A 58 -24.68 -5.11 -15.79
C THR A 58 -24.51 -6.57 -16.22
N MET A 59 -23.96 -7.41 -15.34
CA MET A 59 -23.93 -8.87 -15.57
C MET A 59 -25.31 -9.52 -15.78
N LYS A 60 -26.40 -8.82 -15.44
CA LYS A 60 -27.78 -9.25 -15.70
C LYS A 60 -28.33 -8.75 -17.05
N GLY A 61 -27.49 -8.13 -17.88
CA GLY A 61 -27.86 -7.60 -19.20
C GLY A 61 -28.61 -6.26 -19.17
N LYS A 62 -28.69 -5.57 -18.02
CA LYS A 62 -29.33 -4.25 -17.96
C LYS A 62 -28.37 -3.20 -18.52
N ARG A 63 -28.75 -2.55 -19.62
CA ARG A 63 -27.97 -1.48 -20.26
C ARG A 63 -27.73 -0.32 -19.29
N ILE A 64 -26.49 0.17 -19.28
CA ILE A 64 -26.05 1.30 -18.47
C ILE A 64 -25.74 2.46 -19.42
N ASN A 65 -26.53 3.52 -19.34
CA ASN A 65 -26.29 4.72 -20.14
C ASN A 65 -25.37 5.68 -19.40
N ARG A 66 -24.11 5.28 -19.20
CA ARG A 66 -23.05 6.16 -18.69
C ARG A 66 -22.30 6.77 -19.88
N LYS A 67 -22.17 8.09 -19.89
CA LYS A 67 -21.52 8.84 -20.99
C LYS A 67 -19.98 8.79 -20.92
N SER A 68 -19.43 8.56 -19.74
CA SER A 68 -17.98 8.66 -19.51
C SER A 68 -17.28 7.32 -19.76
N SER A 69 -16.12 7.38 -20.41
CA SER A 69 -15.12 6.32 -20.37
C SER A 69 -14.44 6.31 -19.00
N TYR A 70 -13.96 5.14 -18.60
CA TYR A 70 -13.29 4.90 -17.33
C TYR A 70 -11.88 4.36 -17.57
N PHE A 71 -11.04 4.46 -16.55
CA PHE A 71 -9.68 3.95 -16.57
C PHE A 71 -9.48 3.05 -15.36
N THR A 72 -8.76 1.96 -15.55
CA THR A 72 -8.24 1.12 -14.48
C THR A 72 -6.75 0.94 -14.64
N TYR A 73 -6.12 0.62 -13.52
CA TYR A 73 -4.70 0.44 -13.36
C TYR A 73 -4.39 -0.95 -12.82
N GLY A 74 -3.39 -1.60 -13.39
CA GLY A 74 -2.97 -2.94 -12.94
C GLY A 74 -3.87 -4.04 -13.49
N ILE A 75 -3.44 -5.29 -13.26
CA ILE A 75 -4.10 -6.49 -13.80
C ILE A 75 -5.29 -6.91 -12.91
N GLU A 76 -5.37 -6.39 -11.67
CA GLU A 76 -6.20 -6.97 -10.61
C GLU A 76 -7.65 -6.46 -10.59
N ASP A 77 -7.93 -5.33 -11.23
CA ASP A 77 -9.25 -4.67 -11.19
C ASP A 77 -10.26 -5.25 -12.19
N TYR A 78 -9.85 -6.19 -13.05
CA TYR A 78 -10.70 -6.77 -14.09
C TYR A 78 -10.48 -8.27 -14.27
N SER A 79 -11.46 -8.93 -14.87
CA SER A 79 -11.31 -10.29 -15.38
C SER A 79 -11.73 -10.37 -16.84
N VAL A 80 -11.02 -11.23 -17.60
CA VAL A 80 -11.42 -11.63 -18.94
C VAL A 80 -12.68 -12.47 -18.83
N LEU A 81 -13.63 -12.28 -19.75
CA LEU A 81 -14.86 -13.07 -19.77
C LEU A 81 -14.56 -14.55 -20.00
N THR A 82 -15.31 -15.39 -19.30
CA THR A 82 -15.43 -16.81 -19.59
C THR A 82 -16.18 -17.05 -20.90
N SER A 83 -16.10 -18.28 -21.44
CA SER A 83 -16.82 -18.64 -22.67
C SER A 83 -18.33 -18.44 -22.56
N ASP A 84 -18.92 -18.72 -21.40
CA ASP A 84 -20.36 -18.53 -21.17
C ASP A 84 -20.74 -17.05 -21.13
N GLU A 85 -19.90 -16.20 -20.55
CA GLU A 85 -20.11 -14.76 -20.51
C GLU A 85 -19.92 -14.12 -21.89
N LEU A 86 -18.95 -14.57 -22.68
CA LEU A 86 -18.78 -14.16 -24.07
C LEU A 86 -20.01 -14.53 -24.91
N LEU A 87 -20.55 -15.73 -24.72
CA LEU A 87 -21.77 -16.17 -25.40
C LEU A 87 -22.97 -15.31 -24.98
N PHE A 88 -23.09 -15.00 -23.69
CA PHE A 88 -24.15 -14.13 -23.18
C PHE A 88 -24.07 -12.72 -23.77
N ILE A 89 -22.88 -12.11 -23.78
CA ILE A 89 -22.65 -10.81 -24.41
C ILE A 89 -22.98 -10.86 -25.90
N SER A 90 -22.54 -11.89 -26.62
CA SER A 90 -22.82 -12.04 -28.05
C SER A 90 -24.33 -12.04 -28.33
N LYS A 91 -25.11 -12.77 -27.53
CA LYS A 91 -26.58 -12.77 -27.62
C LYS A 91 -27.19 -11.41 -27.31
N LEU A 92 -26.67 -10.68 -26.33
CA LEU A 92 -27.14 -9.33 -26.04
C LEU A 92 -26.87 -8.35 -27.19
N LEU A 93 -25.70 -8.46 -27.83
CA LEU A 93 -25.34 -7.64 -28.97
C LEU A 93 -26.20 -7.96 -30.20
N GLU A 94 -26.53 -9.23 -30.44
CA GLU A 94 -27.47 -9.63 -31.50
C GLU A 94 -28.87 -9.01 -31.30
N LEU A 95 -29.31 -8.85 -30.04
CA LEU A 95 -30.61 -8.27 -29.71
C LEU A 95 -30.65 -6.73 -29.81
N ASP A 96 -29.52 -6.04 -29.64
CA ASP A 96 -29.44 -4.56 -29.64
C ASP A 96 -28.18 -4.05 -30.38
N ASN A 97 -27.94 -4.55 -31.60
CA ASN A 97 -26.74 -4.20 -32.37
C ASN A 97 -26.67 -2.70 -32.68
N ASP A 98 -27.77 -2.12 -33.17
CA ASP A 98 -27.85 -0.70 -33.47
C ASP A 98 -27.68 0.17 -32.21
N GLY A 99 -28.18 -0.31 -31.07
CA GLY A 99 -28.03 0.37 -29.80
C GLY A 99 -26.60 0.31 -29.28
N PHE A 100 -25.90 -0.82 -29.49
CA PHE A 100 -24.49 -0.97 -29.19
C PHE A 100 -23.62 -0.08 -30.08
N GLU A 101 -23.82 -0.09 -31.40
CA GLU A 101 -23.01 0.74 -32.32
C GLU A 101 -23.20 2.24 -32.04
N LYS A 102 -24.44 2.71 -31.83
CA LYS A 102 -24.69 4.10 -31.39
C LYS A 102 -24.03 4.42 -30.05
N TRP A 103 -24.05 3.48 -29.10
CA TRP A 103 -23.37 3.66 -27.82
C TRP A 103 -21.86 3.73 -28.02
N LYS A 104 -21.28 2.85 -28.82
CA LYS A 104 -19.86 2.79 -29.13
C LYS A 104 -19.39 4.06 -29.84
N GLU A 105 -20.16 4.59 -30.78
CA GLU A 105 -19.91 5.87 -31.46
C GLU A 105 -20.06 7.09 -30.53
N SER A 106 -20.97 7.05 -29.55
CA SER A 106 -21.16 8.13 -28.57
C SER A 106 -20.00 8.26 -27.58
N SER A 107 -19.06 7.30 -27.57
CA SER A 107 -17.81 7.41 -26.82
C SER A 107 -17.01 8.50 -27.52
N ILE A 108 -16.90 9.68 -26.91
CA ILE A 108 -16.24 10.84 -27.48
C ILE A 108 -14.82 10.43 -27.90
N LEU A 109 -14.66 10.19 -29.18
CA LEU A 109 -13.41 10.08 -29.88
C LEU A 109 -13.56 10.97 -31.11
N PRO A 110 -12.61 11.88 -31.40
CA PRO A 110 -12.64 12.57 -32.67
C PRO A 110 -12.53 11.50 -33.76
N SER A 111 -13.57 11.39 -34.58
CA SER A 111 -13.62 10.52 -35.74
C SER A 111 -12.44 10.87 -36.65
N LEU A 112 -11.49 9.95 -36.81
CA LEU A 112 -10.52 10.05 -37.88
C LEU A 112 -11.22 9.66 -39.18
N PRO A 113 -11.00 10.37 -40.29
CA PRO A 113 -11.57 10.00 -41.57
C PRO A 113 -10.97 8.66 -42.02
N ASN A 114 -11.84 7.72 -42.39
CA ASN A 114 -11.56 6.56 -43.23
C ASN A 114 -10.54 5.53 -42.69
N GLY A 115 -11.03 4.59 -41.85
CA GLY A 115 -10.54 3.21 -41.85
C GLY A 115 -9.13 2.93 -41.33
N ALA A 116 -8.44 3.92 -40.74
CA ALA A 116 -7.19 3.67 -40.02
C ALA A 116 -7.47 2.86 -38.75
N GLN A 117 -6.67 1.83 -38.49
CA GLN A 117 -6.68 1.06 -37.24
C GLN A 117 -6.68 2.04 -36.04
N PHE A 118 -7.57 1.80 -35.07
CA PHE A 118 -7.74 2.61 -33.87
C PHE A 118 -6.49 2.58 -32.98
N GLN A 119 -5.50 3.40 -33.32
CA GLN A 119 -4.55 3.95 -32.36
C GLN A 119 -4.81 5.46 -32.32
N LEU A 120 -5.81 5.86 -31.55
CA LEU A 120 -5.90 7.27 -31.18
C LEU A 120 -4.70 7.56 -30.27
N PRO A 121 -3.88 8.58 -30.57
CA PRO A 121 -2.80 8.98 -29.67
C PRO A 121 -3.40 9.26 -28.30
N PHE A 122 -2.83 8.67 -27.24
CA PHE A 122 -3.20 8.89 -25.84
C PHE A 122 -3.37 10.40 -25.51
N GLU A 123 -2.58 11.24 -26.19
CA GLU A 123 -2.61 12.70 -26.12
C GLU A 123 -4.00 13.30 -26.38
N LYS A 124 -4.77 12.78 -27.34
CA LYS A 124 -6.13 13.26 -27.61
C LYS A 124 -7.13 12.87 -26.53
N TRP A 125 -6.89 11.75 -25.85
CA TRP A 125 -7.70 11.31 -24.71
C TRP A 125 -7.45 12.15 -23.45
N LYS A 126 -6.22 12.66 -23.30
CA LYS A 126 -5.80 13.56 -22.21
C LYS A 126 -6.54 14.89 -22.22
N GLU A 127 -6.85 15.43 -23.40
CA GLU A 127 -7.52 16.73 -23.53
C GLU A 127 -9.00 16.69 -23.13
N SER A 128 -9.67 15.54 -23.26
CA SER A 128 -11.11 15.40 -23.04
C SER A 128 -11.50 14.68 -21.75
N SER A 129 -10.53 14.20 -20.96
CA SER A 129 -10.77 13.32 -19.82
C SER A 129 -10.03 13.78 -18.57
N ILE A 130 -10.66 13.61 -17.39
CA ILE A 130 -9.95 13.70 -16.11
C ILE A 130 -9.15 12.40 -15.98
N LEU A 131 -7.85 12.45 -16.26
CA LEU A 131 -6.98 11.30 -16.08
C LEU A 131 -6.69 11.10 -14.59
N PRO A 132 -6.64 9.85 -14.11
CA PRO A 132 -6.35 9.59 -12.72
C PRO A 132 -4.92 10.05 -12.38
N SER A 133 -4.73 10.53 -11.15
CA SER A 133 -3.41 10.68 -10.56
C SER A 133 -3.01 9.37 -9.90
N VAL A 134 -1.81 8.90 -10.18
CA VAL A 134 -1.22 7.71 -9.56
C VAL A 134 -0.16 8.16 -8.56
N HIS A 135 -0.02 7.38 -7.51
CA HIS A 135 0.93 7.61 -6.42
C HIS A 135 1.90 6.46 -6.32
N GLU A 136 3.18 6.76 -6.20
CA GLU A 136 4.26 5.78 -6.05
C GLU A 136 5.10 6.14 -4.83
N ASP A 137 5.17 5.23 -3.87
CA ASP A 137 5.96 5.41 -2.66
C ASP A 137 7.40 4.97 -2.92
N ILE A 138 8.34 5.87 -2.65
CA ILE A 138 9.77 5.66 -2.88
C ILE A 138 10.48 5.71 -1.53
N ARG A 139 11.43 4.78 -1.34
CA ARG A 139 12.32 4.77 -0.17
C ARG A 139 13.76 4.91 -0.64
N VAL A 140 14.48 5.86 -0.06
CA VAL A 140 15.88 6.11 -0.41
C VAL A 140 16.76 5.94 0.83
N PRO A 141 17.70 4.98 0.83
CA PRO A 141 18.58 4.77 1.96
C PRO A 141 19.43 5.99 2.28
N VAL A 142 19.70 6.17 3.57
CA VAL A 142 20.61 7.18 4.10
C VAL A 142 21.80 6.49 4.75
N GLN A 143 23.01 6.94 4.42
CA GLN A 143 24.23 6.47 5.07
C GLN A 143 24.17 6.85 6.56
N SER A 144 23.94 5.84 7.39
CA SER A 144 23.46 5.92 8.77
C SER A 144 24.21 6.92 9.66
N SER A 145 23.48 7.92 10.15
CA SER A 145 23.73 8.73 11.37
C SER A 145 22.98 10.07 11.34
N THR A 146 22.41 10.48 10.19
CA THR A 146 21.71 11.78 10.07
C THR A 146 20.49 11.78 9.12
N PRO A 147 19.55 10.82 9.21
CA PRO A 147 18.37 10.74 8.32
C PRO A 147 17.54 12.02 8.35
N LYS A 148 17.35 12.64 9.53
CA LYS A 148 16.68 13.94 9.69
C LYS A 148 17.35 15.08 8.91
N SER A 149 18.69 15.14 8.95
CA SER A 149 19.47 16.16 8.23
C SER A 149 19.37 15.95 6.71
N ALA A 150 19.47 14.70 6.26
CA ALA A 150 19.30 14.32 4.87
C ALA A 150 17.90 14.69 4.36
N MET A 151 16.85 14.38 5.13
CA MET A 151 15.47 14.77 4.82
C MET A 151 15.32 16.29 4.70
N ASN A 152 15.88 17.07 5.62
CA ASN A 152 15.80 18.53 5.57
C ASN A 152 16.50 19.12 4.34
N LYS A 153 17.67 18.58 3.98
CA LYS A 153 18.37 18.95 2.74
C LYS A 153 17.54 18.56 1.51
N PHE A 154 16.95 17.37 1.51
CA PHE A 154 16.08 16.89 0.45
C PHE A 154 14.85 17.79 0.27
N LYS A 155 14.10 18.07 1.35
CA LYS A 155 12.96 19.00 1.37
C LYS A 155 13.32 20.39 0.83
N LYS A 156 14.53 20.87 1.07
CA LYS A 156 15.01 22.16 0.52
C LYS A 156 15.33 22.07 -0.97
N ALA A 157 15.97 20.97 -1.40
CA ALA A 157 16.39 20.78 -2.78
C ALA A 157 15.20 20.56 -3.73
N ILE A 158 14.21 19.76 -3.32
CA ILE A 158 13.01 19.51 -4.16
C ILE A 158 12.14 20.76 -4.36
N LYS A 159 12.24 21.79 -3.50
CA LYS A 159 11.54 23.07 -3.73
C LYS A 159 12.04 23.81 -4.98
N GLN A 160 13.26 23.48 -5.43
CA GLN A 160 13.85 24.01 -6.66
C GLN A 160 13.53 23.13 -7.88
N LEU A 161 12.86 21.99 -7.68
CA LEU A 161 12.46 21.10 -8.75
C LEU A 161 11.18 21.63 -9.38
N HIS A 162 11.26 22.07 -10.63
CA HIS A 162 10.11 22.59 -11.36
C HIS A 162 9.21 21.44 -11.83
N SER A 163 7.92 21.56 -11.54
CA SER A 163 6.91 20.62 -12.03
C SER A 163 6.48 20.95 -13.47
N PRO A 164 6.26 19.94 -14.34
CA PRO A 164 6.50 18.52 -14.08
C PRO A 164 7.98 18.16 -14.26
N PHE A 165 8.47 17.15 -13.54
CA PHE A 165 9.88 16.73 -13.54
C PHE A 165 10.05 15.24 -13.86
N SER A 166 11.21 14.86 -14.40
CA SER A 166 11.55 13.46 -14.63
C SER A 166 12.12 12.80 -13.37
N PHE A 167 12.13 11.46 -13.32
CA PHE A 167 12.85 10.75 -12.26
C PHE A 167 14.35 11.09 -12.29
N THR A 168 14.93 11.25 -13.47
CA THR A 168 16.31 11.69 -13.65
C THR A 168 16.59 13.04 -12.96
N ASP A 169 15.66 13.99 -12.99
CA ASP A 169 15.82 15.27 -12.29
C ASP A 169 15.77 15.09 -10.77
N LEU A 170 14.93 14.18 -10.27
CA LEU A 170 14.92 13.78 -8.87
C LEU A 170 16.23 13.08 -8.46
N LEU A 171 16.80 12.22 -9.30
CA LEU A 171 18.09 11.57 -9.04
C LEU A 171 19.22 12.58 -8.96
N LYS A 172 19.22 13.62 -9.81
CA LYS A 172 20.19 14.73 -9.69
C LYS A 172 20.08 15.40 -8.32
N VAL A 173 18.86 15.67 -7.86
CA VAL A 173 18.61 16.21 -6.51
C VAL A 173 19.17 15.29 -5.42
N CYS A 174 18.86 13.99 -5.48
CA CYS A 174 19.36 13.00 -4.52
C CYS A 174 20.89 12.87 -4.54
N SER A 175 21.51 12.85 -5.73
CA SER A 175 22.96 12.74 -5.91
C SER A 175 23.71 13.95 -5.36
N GLY A 176 23.07 15.13 -5.31
CA GLY A 176 23.60 16.33 -4.68
C GLY A 176 23.64 16.27 -3.15
N ILE A 177 23.04 15.24 -2.54
CA ILE A 177 22.99 15.06 -1.08
C ILE A 177 23.84 13.85 -0.72
N GLN A 178 25.08 14.09 -0.30
CA GLN A 178 26.09 13.06 -0.04
C GLN A 178 25.63 11.91 0.88
N SER A 179 24.74 12.19 1.83
CA SER A 179 24.21 11.18 2.76
C SER A 179 23.16 10.26 2.15
N ILE A 180 22.61 10.58 0.98
CA ILE A 180 21.57 9.78 0.30
C ILE A 180 22.23 8.78 -0.65
N ASN A 181 21.93 7.49 -0.46
CA ASN A 181 22.39 6.43 -1.35
C ASN A 181 21.33 6.08 -2.40
N TRP A 182 21.15 6.96 -3.38
CA TRP A 182 20.15 6.79 -4.44
C TRP A 182 20.38 5.55 -5.32
N LYS A 183 21.58 4.96 -5.32
CA LYS A 183 21.87 3.72 -6.07
C LYS A 183 21.20 2.48 -5.48
N GLN A 184 20.61 2.62 -4.29
CA GLN A 184 19.97 1.54 -3.54
C GLN A 184 18.51 1.88 -3.20
N ILE A 185 17.84 2.67 -4.05
CA ILE A 185 16.39 2.94 -3.91
C ILE A 185 15.62 1.63 -3.70
N ASP A 186 14.70 1.67 -2.75
CA ASP A 186 13.83 0.58 -2.27
C ASP A 186 14.54 -0.64 -1.67
N LYS A 187 15.87 -0.58 -1.49
CA LYS A 187 16.55 -1.49 -0.56
C LYS A 187 16.28 -0.97 0.85
N VAL A 188 15.48 -1.71 1.60
CA VAL A 188 15.03 -1.33 2.95
C VAL A 188 16.19 -1.51 3.94
N ASP A 189 17.08 -0.52 4.02
CA ASP A 189 18.08 -0.38 5.09
C ASP A 189 17.45 0.24 6.35
N ASP A 190 18.16 0.21 7.49
CA ASP A 190 17.68 0.72 8.80
C ASP A 190 17.37 2.24 8.80
N TYR A 191 17.98 3.01 7.90
CA TYR A 191 17.79 4.45 7.79
C TYR A 191 17.44 4.87 6.37
N TYR A 192 16.28 5.51 6.19
CA TYR A 192 15.85 5.98 4.88
C TYR A 192 15.02 7.27 4.97
N ILE A 193 14.93 7.96 3.84
CA ILE A 193 13.90 8.96 3.57
C ILE A 193 12.84 8.28 2.73
N SER A 194 11.57 8.50 3.05
CA SER A 194 10.44 8.06 2.22
C SER A 194 9.66 9.26 1.70
N PHE A 195 9.07 9.10 0.52
CA PHE A 195 8.19 10.11 -0.07
C PHE A 195 7.29 9.48 -1.12
N THR A 196 6.15 10.11 -1.36
CA THR A 196 5.20 9.72 -2.39
C THR A 196 5.36 10.61 -3.61
N LEU A 197 5.70 10.02 -4.75
CA LEU A 197 5.62 10.66 -6.05
C LEU A 197 4.19 10.62 -6.55
N SER A 198 3.77 11.67 -7.26
CA SER A 198 2.49 11.71 -7.94
C SER A 198 2.70 12.01 -9.40
N PHE A 199 1.97 11.31 -10.27
CA PHE A 199 1.94 11.61 -11.69
C PHE A 199 0.54 11.41 -12.24
N THR A 200 0.17 12.27 -13.18
CA THR A 200 -1.05 12.10 -13.97
C THR A 200 -0.77 11.10 -15.06
N VAL A 201 -1.66 10.12 -15.23
CA VAL A 201 -1.51 9.10 -16.26
C VAL A 201 -1.34 9.76 -17.63
N GLY A 202 -0.38 9.27 -18.41
CA GLY A 202 -0.05 9.84 -19.71
C GLY A 202 0.60 11.21 -19.69
N ASN A 203 1.03 11.68 -18.53
CA ASN A 203 2.05 12.71 -18.45
C ASN A 203 3.41 12.05 -18.64
N TYR A 204 3.86 11.96 -19.89
CA TYR A 204 5.18 11.45 -20.22
C TYR A 204 5.85 12.33 -21.28
N LYS A 205 7.16 12.24 -21.37
CA LYS A 205 7.97 12.85 -22.42
C LYS A 205 9.07 11.87 -22.79
N ASP A 206 9.29 11.64 -24.09
CA ASP A 206 10.33 10.74 -24.59
C ASP A 206 10.24 9.30 -24.00
N ASN A 207 9.00 8.81 -23.77
CA ASN A 207 8.66 7.56 -23.07
C ASN A 207 8.92 7.53 -21.55
N CYS A 208 9.24 8.67 -20.93
CA CYS A 208 9.51 8.78 -19.51
C CYS A 208 8.31 9.40 -18.77
N ILE A 209 7.89 8.80 -17.65
CA ILE A 209 6.87 9.40 -16.78
C ILE A 209 7.37 10.75 -16.25
N LEU A 210 6.50 11.74 -16.31
CA LEU A 210 6.70 13.04 -15.69
C LEU A 210 5.88 13.12 -14.41
N PHE A 211 6.55 13.44 -13.31
CA PHE A 211 5.95 13.57 -12.00
C PHE A 211 5.48 15.01 -11.77
N ASP A 212 4.28 15.13 -11.22
CA ASP A 212 3.63 16.40 -10.96
C ASP A 212 4.07 16.96 -9.60
N THR A 213 4.09 16.13 -8.56
CA THR A 213 4.46 16.56 -7.19
C THR A 213 5.10 15.45 -6.37
N ILE A 214 5.85 15.86 -5.33
CA ILE A 214 6.37 15.01 -4.25
C ILE A 214 5.63 15.37 -2.97
N LYS A 215 5.08 14.38 -2.26
CA LYS A 215 4.33 14.54 -1.01
C LYS A 215 4.79 13.53 0.04
N HIS A 216 4.23 13.67 1.26
CA HIS A 216 4.42 12.72 2.37
C HIS A 216 5.89 12.38 2.64
N ILE A 217 6.74 13.42 2.66
CA ILE A 217 8.17 13.24 2.85
C ILE A 217 8.47 13.03 4.33
N ASP A 218 8.96 11.85 4.65
CA ASP A 218 9.28 11.41 5.99
C ASP A 218 10.65 10.73 6.05
N TYR A 219 11.12 10.40 7.24
CA TYR A 219 12.34 9.63 7.45
C TYR A 219 12.15 8.62 8.57
N THR A 220 12.99 7.60 8.57
CA THR A 220 13.06 6.61 9.65
C THR A 220 14.41 6.74 10.35
N ASP A 221 14.35 6.81 11.68
CA ASP A 221 15.51 6.84 12.57
C ASP A 221 15.20 5.96 13.77
N ASP A 222 15.84 4.80 13.86
CA ASP A 222 15.55 3.80 14.89
C ASP A 222 15.63 4.36 16.32
N GLU A 223 16.51 5.33 16.60
CA GLU A 223 16.64 5.89 17.95
C GLU A 223 15.57 6.96 18.24
N GLU A 224 15.24 7.80 17.26
CA GLU A 224 14.17 8.79 17.41
C GLU A 224 12.79 8.10 17.46
N ASP A 225 12.59 7.10 16.60
CA ASP A 225 11.40 6.26 16.60
C ASP A 225 11.28 5.48 17.91
N LYS A 226 12.38 4.91 18.41
CA LYS A 226 12.38 4.27 19.73
C LYS A 226 11.99 5.28 20.82
N GLN A 227 12.57 6.48 20.85
CA GLN A 227 12.21 7.49 21.85
C GLN A 227 10.74 7.94 21.76
N ILE A 228 10.20 8.14 20.56
CA ILE A 228 8.79 8.47 20.34
C ILE A 228 7.90 7.33 20.81
N LEU A 229 8.27 6.08 20.51
CA LEU A 229 7.53 4.90 20.95
C LEU A 229 7.58 4.76 22.47
N GLU A 230 8.74 4.95 23.09
CA GLU A 230 8.87 4.94 24.56
C GLU A 230 7.92 5.96 25.19
N GLN A 231 7.76 7.15 24.60
CA GLN A 231 6.77 8.16 25.05
C GLN A 231 5.30 7.75 24.87
N ILE A 232 4.99 6.83 23.96
CA ILE A 232 3.63 6.33 23.70
C ILE A 232 3.29 5.12 24.58
N PHE A 233 4.29 4.35 25.00
CA PHE A 233 4.07 3.14 25.78
C PHE A 233 3.75 3.45 27.25
N THR A 234 2.46 3.48 27.59
CA THR A 234 1.99 3.45 28.99
C THR A 234 1.77 2.01 29.49
N PHE A 235 1.46 1.84 30.77
CA PHE A 235 1.09 0.53 31.31
C PHE A 235 -0.17 -0.06 30.63
N GLU A 236 -1.12 0.79 30.23
CA GLU A 236 -2.32 0.39 29.50
C GLU A 236 -1.98 -0.12 28.08
N SER A 237 -1.14 0.60 27.34
CA SER A 237 -0.70 0.19 26.00
C SER A 237 0.11 -1.11 26.05
N THR A 238 0.89 -1.32 27.12
CA THR A 238 1.63 -2.54 27.39
C THR A 238 0.67 -3.73 27.54
N PHE A 239 -0.45 -3.56 28.25
CA PHE A 239 -1.47 -4.59 28.37
C PHE A 239 -2.17 -4.87 27.02
N LEU A 240 -2.52 -3.83 26.26
CA LEU A 240 -3.13 -3.99 24.94
C LEU A 240 -2.22 -4.73 23.96
N SER A 241 -0.91 -4.50 24.05
CA SER A 241 0.10 -5.17 23.22
C SER A 241 0.10 -6.69 23.43
N LEU A 242 -0.13 -7.16 24.66
CA LEU A 242 -0.29 -8.59 24.95
C LEU A 242 -1.53 -9.17 24.25
N ALA A 243 -2.67 -8.47 24.29
CA ALA A 243 -3.88 -8.94 23.61
C ALA A 243 -3.69 -8.96 22.07
N ARG A 244 -2.98 -7.97 21.51
CA ARG A 244 -2.64 -7.94 20.09
C ARG A 244 -1.69 -9.09 19.70
N PHE A 245 -0.67 -9.34 20.52
CA PHE A 245 0.26 -10.46 20.34
C PHE A 245 -0.51 -11.79 20.23
N VAL A 246 -1.44 -12.08 21.13
CA VAL A 246 -2.20 -13.35 21.09
C VAL A 246 -3.08 -13.43 19.84
N LYS A 247 -3.65 -12.30 19.38
CA LYS A 247 -4.42 -12.26 18.12
C LYS A 247 -3.57 -12.55 16.89
N GLU A 248 -2.30 -12.14 16.88
CA GLU A 248 -1.37 -12.41 15.78
C GLU A 248 -0.76 -13.81 15.87
N TYR A 249 -0.63 -14.34 17.09
CA TYR A 249 -0.15 -15.69 17.35
C TYR A 249 -1.17 -16.77 16.94
N ASP A 250 -2.47 -16.55 17.18
CA ASP A 250 -3.52 -17.55 16.94
C ASP A 250 -3.63 -18.03 15.48
N PRO A 251 -3.56 -17.16 14.44
CA PRO A 251 -3.52 -17.62 13.05
C PRO A 251 -2.32 -18.50 12.70
N ILE A 252 -1.20 -18.34 13.41
CA ILE A 252 0.03 -19.12 13.19
C ILE A 252 -0.04 -20.44 13.94
N TYR A 253 -0.55 -20.41 15.18
CA TYR A 253 -0.70 -21.57 16.07
C TYR A 253 -2.11 -21.62 16.68
N PRO A 254 -3.11 -22.08 15.91
CA PRO A 254 -4.50 -22.04 16.35
C PRO A 254 -4.75 -22.89 17.59
N SER A 255 -5.40 -22.30 18.59
CA SER A 255 -5.74 -23.01 19.83
C SER A 255 -6.97 -22.43 20.51
N GLU A 256 -7.87 -23.30 20.97
CA GLU A 256 -9.00 -22.89 21.81
C GLU A 256 -8.53 -22.17 23.07
N LYS A 257 -7.33 -22.50 23.57
CA LYS A 257 -6.70 -21.82 24.71
C LYS A 257 -6.40 -20.34 24.41
N ASN A 258 -6.05 -19.98 23.18
CA ASN A 258 -5.78 -18.60 22.79
C ASN A 258 -7.06 -17.76 22.83
N SER A 259 -8.17 -18.32 22.35
CA SER A 259 -9.49 -17.67 22.37
C SER A 259 -9.99 -17.42 23.80
N VAL A 260 -9.85 -18.43 24.67
CA VAL A 260 -10.18 -18.30 26.10
C VAL A 260 -9.28 -17.26 26.78
N PHE A 261 -7.98 -17.30 26.49
CA PHE A 261 -7.03 -16.34 27.05
C PHE A 261 -7.32 -14.90 26.59
N LEU A 262 -7.61 -14.68 25.31
CA LEU A 262 -8.03 -13.38 24.77
C LEU A 262 -9.30 -12.85 25.43
N ALA A 263 -10.29 -13.71 25.68
CA ALA A 263 -11.51 -13.33 26.38
C ALA A 263 -11.20 -12.87 27.82
N ARG A 264 -10.31 -13.57 28.53
CA ARG A 264 -9.83 -13.16 29.86
C ARG A 264 -9.07 -11.85 29.84
N LEU A 265 -8.18 -11.64 28.86
CA LEU A 265 -7.50 -10.36 28.70
C LEU A 265 -8.48 -9.21 28.48
N LYS A 266 -9.57 -9.43 27.74
CA LYS A 266 -10.63 -8.44 27.54
C LYS A 266 -11.37 -8.09 28.84
N GLU A 267 -11.63 -9.07 29.70
CA GLU A 267 -12.23 -8.85 31.03
C GLU A 267 -11.32 -7.98 31.91
N ILE A 268 -10.03 -8.33 31.97
CA ILE A 268 -9.01 -7.61 32.74
C ILE A 268 -8.84 -6.18 32.22
N TRP A 269 -8.82 -6.01 30.89
CA TRP A 269 -8.77 -4.69 30.26
C TRP A 269 -9.94 -3.81 30.67
N ASN A 270 -11.15 -4.36 30.71
CA ASN A 270 -12.33 -3.62 31.17
C ASN A 270 -12.17 -3.16 32.63
N GLY A 271 -11.61 -3.99 33.51
CA GLY A 271 -11.30 -3.62 34.89
C GLY A 271 -10.26 -2.50 35.01
N LEU A 272 -9.21 -2.54 34.18
CA LEU A 272 -8.18 -1.51 34.13
C LEU A 272 -8.74 -0.16 33.62
N PHE A 273 -9.50 -0.17 32.52
CA PHE A 273 -9.98 1.04 31.84
C PHE A 273 -11.10 1.76 32.60
N HIS A 274 -12.03 1.03 33.21
CA HIS A 274 -13.13 1.63 33.98
C HIS A 274 -12.72 1.99 35.42
N HIS A 275 -11.41 1.94 35.72
CA HIS A 275 -10.87 2.11 37.06
C HIS A 275 -11.52 1.22 38.13
N ASN A 276 -12.06 0.06 37.72
CA ASN A 276 -12.66 -0.93 38.61
C ASN A 276 -11.71 -2.09 38.96
N TRP A 277 -10.42 -1.87 38.77
CA TRP A 277 -9.35 -2.82 39.05
C TRP A 277 -9.38 -3.36 40.49
N LYS A 278 -9.83 -2.59 41.49
CA LYS A 278 -9.95 -3.07 42.88
C LYS A 278 -10.95 -4.23 43.05
N GLU A 279 -11.94 -4.33 42.17
CA GLU A 279 -12.96 -5.38 42.21
C GLU A 279 -12.61 -6.58 41.31
N GLN A 280 -11.50 -6.50 40.57
CA GLN A 280 -11.04 -7.55 39.66
C GLN A 280 -9.62 -7.99 40.01
N PRO A 281 -9.42 -9.17 40.62
CA PRO A 281 -8.12 -9.62 41.14
C PRO A 281 -6.96 -9.51 40.14
N LEU A 282 -7.18 -9.93 38.88
CA LEU A 282 -6.16 -9.91 37.84
C LEU A 282 -5.84 -8.49 37.33
N ALA A 283 -6.84 -7.61 37.25
CA ALA A 283 -6.62 -6.20 36.92
C ALA A 283 -5.91 -5.48 38.08
N PHE A 284 -6.26 -5.82 39.32
CA PHE A 284 -5.58 -5.34 40.50
C PHE A 284 -4.11 -5.76 40.53
N ASP A 285 -3.81 -7.04 40.24
CA ASP A 285 -2.44 -7.55 40.18
C ASP A 285 -1.62 -6.82 39.11
N PHE A 286 -2.16 -6.69 37.89
CA PHE A 286 -1.47 -6.01 36.80
C PHE A 286 -1.18 -4.56 37.19
N PHE A 287 -2.19 -3.82 37.66
CA PHE A 287 -1.99 -2.43 38.07
C PHE A 287 -0.98 -2.31 39.22
N THR A 288 -1.07 -3.16 40.25
CA THR A 288 -0.26 -3.02 41.47
C THR A 288 1.23 -3.22 41.18
N HIS A 289 1.55 -4.13 40.26
CA HIS A 289 2.93 -4.50 39.95
C HIS A 289 3.49 -3.83 38.68
N ALA A 290 2.66 -3.15 37.90
CA ALA A 290 3.11 -2.37 36.75
C ALA A 290 3.80 -1.07 37.22
N PRO A 291 5.03 -0.77 36.74
CA PRO A 291 5.72 0.49 36.99
C PRO A 291 4.82 1.71 36.74
N LYS A 292 4.76 2.67 37.66
CA LYS A 292 3.95 3.90 37.49
C LYS A 292 4.73 5.00 36.77
N GLU A 293 5.46 4.60 35.73
CA GLU A 293 6.21 5.49 34.87
C GLU A 293 5.29 6.07 33.78
N GLN A 294 5.59 7.29 33.34
CA GLN A 294 4.83 7.96 32.29
C GLN A 294 4.99 7.29 30.91
N SER A 295 6.10 6.58 30.72
CA SER A 295 6.57 6.01 29.46
C SER A 295 7.37 4.73 29.74
N TYR A 296 7.19 3.69 28.95
CA TYR A 296 7.86 2.40 29.11
C TYR A 296 8.84 2.17 27.96
N SER A 297 10.06 1.73 28.29
CA SER A 297 10.94 1.12 27.28
C SER A 297 10.40 -0.23 26.80
N PHE A 298 10.88 -0.70 25.64
CA PHE A 298 10.57 -2.06 25.19
C PHE A 298 10.90 -3.10 26.27
N GLU A 299 12.08 -3.01 26.89
CA GLU A 299 12.51 -3.93 27.93
C GLU A 299 11.61 -3.87 29.17
N LEU A 300 11.14 -2.67 29.53
CA LEU A 300 10.22 -2.47 30.65
C LEU A 300 8.84 -3.05 30.36
N ALA A 301 8.30 -2.79 29.16
CA ALA A 301 7.02 -3.34 28.71
C ALA A 301 7.06 -4.87 28.65
N TYR A 302 8.08 -5.43 28.01
CA TYR A 302 8.29 -6.87 27.90
C TYR A 302 8.38 -7.53 29.29
N LYS A 303 9.20 -6.98 30.20
CA LYS A 303 9.30 -7.50 31.58
C LYS A 303 8.00 -7.38 32.35
N THR A 304 7.25 -6.29 32.18
CA THR A 304 5.97 -6.07 32.88
C THR A 304 4.94 -7.12 32.47
N VAL A 305 4.81 -7.38 31.16
CA VAL A 305 3.93 -8.43 30.63
C VAL A 305 4.37 -9.80 31.11
N LEU A 306 5.66 -10.14 30.96
CA LEU A 306 6.18 -11.45 31.32
C LEU A 306 5.96 -11.75 32.82
N ASN A 307 6.28 -10.79 33.69
CA ASN A 307 6.11 -10.95 35.13
C ASN A 307 4.62 -11.11 35.51
N PHE A 308 3.73 -10.38 34.85
CA PHE A 308 2.28 -10.54 35.05
C PHE A 308 1.79 -11.93 34.67
N LEU A 309 2.19 -12.44 33.51
CA LEU A 309 1.83 -13.79 33.08
C LEU A 309 2.37 -14.85 34.04
N GLN A 310 3.62 -14.73 34.46
CA GLN A 310 4.24 -15.68 35.39
C GLN A 310 3.54 -15.73 36.74
N ARG A 311 3.15 -14.58 37.31
CA ARG A 311 2.39 -14.55 38.57
C ARG A 311 1.01 -15.20 38.45
N ASN A 312 0.37 -15.04 37.29
CA ASN A 312 -1.02 -15.44 37.07
C ASN A 312 -1.15 -16.68 36.15
N VAL A 313 -0.09 -17.46 35.99
CA VAL A 313 0.00 -18.54 34.99
C VAL A 313 -1.07 -19.61 35.16
N GLN A 314 -1.42 -19.94 36.40
CA GLN A 314 -2.44 -20.93 36.73
C GLN A 314 -3.85 -20.42 36.41
N GLU A 315 -4.15 -19.18 36.79
CA GLU A 315 -5.47 -18.56 36.61
C GLU A 315 -5.74 -18.23 35.13
N LEU A 316 -4.71 -17.78 34.41
CA LEU A 316 -4.78 -17.46 32.99
C LEU A 316 -4.56 -18.68 32.09
N ASN A 317 -4.09 -19.80 32.64
CA ASN A 317 -3.69 -21.00 31.91
C ASN A 317 -2.79 -20.67 30.70
N CYS A 318 -1.74 -19.85 30.92
CA CYS A 318 -1.00 -19.19 29.84
C CYS A 318 0.49 -19.61 29.73
N GLN A 319 0.89 -20.75 30.31
CA GLN A 319 2.29 -21.22 30.28
C GLN A 319 2.86 -21.26 28.85
N TYR A 320 2.07 -21.69 27.87
CA TYR A 320 2.48 -21.75 26.46
C TYR A 320 2.77 -20.37 25.84
N ILE A 321 2.09 -19.30 26.29
CA ILE A 321 2.40 -17.93 25.88
C ILE A 321 3.72 -17.47 26.51
N ILE A 322 3.94 -17.81 27.80
CA ILE A 322 5.20 -17.49 28.50
C ILE A 322 6.38 -18.16 27.79
N ASP A 323 6.26 -19.46 27.49
CA ASP A 323 7.28 -20.22 26.79
C ASP A 323 7.56 -19.61 25.41
N CYS A 324 6.50 -19.26 24.67
CA CYS A 324 6.63 -18.58 23.38
C CYS A 324 7.38 -17.25 23.51
N LEU A 325 7.04 -16.40 24.49
CA LEU A 325 7.69 -15.10 24.70
C LEU A 325 9.18 -15.24 25.06
N LEU A 326 9.52 -16.29 25.82
CA LEU A 326 10.90 -16.59 26.23
C LEU A 326 11.75 -17.18 25.10
N GLU A 327 11.15 -17.82 24.09
CA GLU A 327 11.85 -18.26 22.88
C GLU A 327 12.29 -17.07 22.01
N LYS A 328 13.38 -17.23 21.24
CA LYS A 328 13.89 -16.18 20.34
C LYS A 328 12.82 -15.67 19.35
N THR A 329 11.91 -16.55 18.94
CA THR A 329 10.76 -16.27 18.08
C THR A 329 9.70 -15.37 18.74
N GLY A 330 9.51 -15.48 20.06
CA GLY A 330 8.59 -14.62 20.80
C GLY A 330 9.07 -13.18 20.90
N LYS A 331 10.38 -12.97 21.03
CA LYS A 331 10.98 -11.63 20.97
C LYS A 331 10.75 -10.99 19.60
N ASP A 332 10.88 -11.76 18.51
CA ASP A 332 10.65 -11.26 17.14
C ASP A 332 9.16 -10.99 16.87
N LEU A 333 8.26 -11.82 17.40
CA LEU A 333 6.80 -11.61 17.30
C LEU A 333 6.34 -10.43 18.14
N TYR A 334 6.88 -10.25 19.34
CA TYR A 334 6.60 -9.07 20.16
C TYR A 334 7.20 -7.82 19.52
N LYS A 335 8.39 -7.92 18.89
CA LYS A 335 8.95 -6.86 18.05
C LYS A 335 8.04 -6.52 16.86
N LYS A 336 7.43 -7.50 16.20
CA LYS A 336 6.42 -7.26 15.15
C LYS A 336 5.16 -6.60 15.68
N ALA A 337 4.62 -7.05 16.82
CA ALA A 337 3.47 -6.41 17.45
C ALA A 337 3.81 -4.96 17.87
N TYR A 338 5.04 -4.73 18.30
CA TYR A 338 5.61 -3.41 18.60
C TYR A 338 5.73 -2.53 17.34
N GLU A 339 6.27 -3.06 16.23
CA GLU A 339 6.31 -2.39 14.91
C GLU A 339 4.91 -2.08 14.36
N LEU A 340 3.93 -2.92 14.64
CA LEU A 340 2.54 -2.73 14.23
C LEU A 340 1.80 -1.69 15.08
N ILE A 341 2.27 -1.42 16.29
CA ILE A 341 1.84 -0.27 17.10
C ILE A 341 2.56 1.00 16.63
N LYS A 342 3.82 0.90 16.18
CA LYS A 342 4.55 2.00 15.52
C LYS A 342 3.85 2.52 14.25
N GLY A 343 3.14 1.66 13.53
CA GLY A 343 2.41 2.02 12.30
C GLY A 343 0.98 2.57 12.50
N MET A 344 0.51 2.74 13.74
CA MET A 344 -0.76 3.42 14.07
C MET A 344 -0.49 4.86 14.50
#